data_AF-A0A389MBJ3-F1
#
_entry.id   AF-A0A389MBJ3-F1
#
_cell.length_a   1.000
_cell.length_b   1.000
_cell.length_c   1.000
_cell.angle_alpha   90.00
_cell.angle_beta   90.00
_cell.angle_gamma   90.00
#
_symmetry.space_group_name_H-M   'P 1'
#
loop_
_entity.id
_entity.type
_entity.pdbx_description
1 polymer ?
#
loop_
_entity_poly.entity_id
_entity_poly.type
_entity_poly.pdbx_seq_one_letter_code
_entity_poly.pdbx_strand_id
1 'polypeptide(L)'
;MGWKAQLQFAVMLYNAEQVGVKFRTILKCAGTNQQTNRFYRGERHMPVIKVRENEPFDVALRRFKRSCEKAGVLAEVRRREFYEKPTTERKRAKASAVKRHAKKLARENARRTRLY
;
A
#
# COMPACT_ATOMS: atom_id res chain seq x y z
N MET A 1 24.64 -10.89 -47.50
CA MET A 1 23.23 -11.22 -47.17
C MET A 1 23.27 -12.30 -46.08
N GLY A 2 22.89 -12.11 -44.82
CA GLY A 2 22.20 -10.99 -44.21
C GLY A 2 22.51 -10.90 -42.72
N TRP A 3 23.75 -10.54 -42.37
CA TRP A 3 24.10 -10.02 -41.03
C TRP A 3 23.30 -8.73 -40.72
N LYS A 4 22.74 -8.09 -41.76
CA LYS A 4 21.69 -7.06 -41.65
C LYS A 4 20.40 -7.58 -40.97
N ALA A 5 20.01 -8.85 -41.14
CA ALA A 5 18.80 -9.40 -40.52
C ALA A 5 18.97 -9.67 -39.01
N GLN A 6 20.19 -10.04 -38.57
CA GLN A 6 20.48 -10.23 -37.14
C GLN A 6 20.55 -8.91 -36.36
N LEU A 7 21.05 -7.82 -36.97
CA LEU A 7 20.99 -6.50 -36.33
C LEU A 7 19.58 -5.90 -36.32
N GLN A 8 18.73 -6.21 -37.29
CA GLN A 8 17.33 -5.76 -37.30
C GLN A 8 16.50 -6.42 -36.19
N PHE A 9 16.77 -7.68 -35.84
CA PHE A 9 16.10 -8.36 -34.72
C PHE A 9 16.51 -7.83 -33.34
N ALA A 10 17.77 -7.39 -33.18
CA ALA A 10 18.26 -6.82 -31.93
C ALA A 10 17.72 -5.39 -31.66
N VAL A 11 17.54 -4.57 -32.71
CA VAL A 11 16.96 -3.22 -32.56
C VAL A 11 15.45 -3.25 -32.29
N MET A 12 14.73 -4.28 -32.76
CA MET A 12 13.31 -4.47 -32.40
C MET A 12 13.10 -4.87 -30.94
N LEU A 13 14.01 -5.65 -30.34
CA LEU A 13 13.90 -6.04 -28.93
C LEU A 13 14.32 -4.93 -27.96
N TYR A 14 15.02 -3.89 -28.43
CA TYR A 14 15.48 -2.80 -27.57
C TYR A 14 14.55 -1.56 -27.57
N ASN A 15 13.48 -1.54 -28.37
CA ASN A 15 12.54 -0.40 -28.45
C ASN A 15 11.07 -0.72 -28.13
N ALA A 16 10.76 -1.92 -27.64
CA ALA A 16 9.42 -2.30 -27.17
C ALA A 16 9.22 -2.16 -25.65
N GLU A 17 10.17 -1.55 -24.93
CA GLU A 17 10.17 -1.44 -23.46
C GLU A 17 9.82 -0.03 -22.94
N GLN A 18 9.40 0.89 -23.81
CA GLN A 18 9.17 2.32 -23.47
C GLN A 18 7.74 2.84 -23.70
N VAL A 19 6.75 1.99 -24.00
CA VAL A 19 5.34 2.43 -24.07
C VAL A 19 4.46 1.42 -23.35
N GLY A 20 3.91 1.84 -22.20
CA GLY A 20 3.20 0.95 -21.29
C GLY A 20 2.00 0.23 -21.92
N VAL A 21 1.75 -1.01 -21.46
CA VAL A 21 0.57 -1.43 -20.69
C VAL A 21 0.57 -2.98 -20.52
N LYS A 22 0.75 -3.40 -19.26
CA LYS A 22 0.29 -4.63 -18.57
C LYS A 22 0.31 -6.00 -19.29
N PHE A 23 1.22 -6.88 -18.84
CA PHE A 23 0.91 -8.30 -18.73
C PHE A 23 0.79 -8.75 -17.26
N ARG A 24 -0.41 -9.23 -16.97
CA ARG A 24 -0.87 -9.82 -15.72
C ARG A 24 -0.28 -11.22 -15.60
N THR A 25 0.73 -11.41 -14.77
CA THR A 25 1.08 -12.73 -14.23
C THR A 25 0.65 -12.79 -12.77
N ILE A 26 -0.53 -13.38 -12.58
CA ILE A 26 -1.00 -13.91 -11.31
C ILE A 26 -0.16 -15.16 -11.05
N LEU A 27 0.85 -15.06 -10.18
CA LEU A 27 1.38 -16.22 -9.49
C LEU A 27 0.92 -16.15 -8.03
N LYS A 28 -0.12 -16.92 -7.75
CA LYS A 28 -0.64 -17.19 -6.41
C LYS A 28 0.43 -17.94 -5.62
N CYS A 29 1.03 -17.30 -4.62
CA CYS A 29 1.59 -18.03 -3.49
C CYS A 29 0.47 -18.19 -2.45
N ALA A 30 0.00 -19.44 -2.29
CA ALA A 30 -0.94 -19.84 -1.26
C ALA A 30 -0.26 -19.79 0.13
N GLY A 31 -1.01 -19.40 1.16
CA GLY A 31 -0.64 -19.73 2.54
C GLY A 31 -0.41 -18.58 3.53
N THR A 32 -1.16 -17.48 3.47
CA THR A 32 -1.45 -16.71 4.70
C THR A 32 -2.93 -16.28 4.73
N ASN A 33 -3.72 -16.93 5.58
CA ASN A 33 -5.03 -16.46 5.99
C ASN A 33 -4.87 -15.23 6.89
N GLN A 34 -4.59 -14.07 6.29
CA GLN A 34 -4.64 -12.77 6.98
C GLN A 34 -5.11 -11.69 6.01
N GLN A 35 -6.44 -11.46 6.03
CA GLN A 35 -7.04 -10.14 5.84
C GLN A 35 -6.57 -9.33 4.62
N THR A 36 -6.63 -9.90 3.42
CA THR A 36 -6.40 -9.18 2.15
C THR A 36 -7.62 -8.35 1.71
N ASN A 37 -8.20 -7.55 2.61
CA ASN A 37 -9.47 -6.86 2.28
C ASN A 37 -9.57 -5.40 2.75
N ARG A 38 -8.51 -4.60 2.68
CA ARG A 38 -8.66 -3.16 3.04
C ARG A 38 -7.77 -2.13 2.35
N PHE A 39 -7.04 -2.47 1.28
CA PHE A 39 -6.15 -1.50 0.63
C PHE A 39 -6.46 -1.18 -0.85
N TYR A 40 -7.36 -1.93 -1.51
CA TYR A 40 -7.65 -1.77 -2.94
C TYR A 40 -9.14 -1.68 -3.29
N ARG A 41 -9.92 -0.93 -2.52
CA ARG A 41 -11.12 -0.26 -3.07
C ARG A 41 -11.00 1.21 -2.68
N GLY A 42 -10.75 2.06 -3.67
CA GLY A 42 -10.63 3.51 -3.54
C GLY A 42 -11.95 4.20 -3.19
N GLU A 43 -12.71 3.64 -2.26
CA GLU A 43 -13.86 4.30 -1.66
C GLU A 43 -13.35 5.05 -0.44
N ARG A 44 -13.13 6.36 -0.62
CA ARG A 44 -12.96 7.32 0.47
C ARG A 44 -14.30 7.43 1.21
N HIS A 45 -14.69 6.38 1.92
CA HIS A 45 -15.88 6.37 2.76
C HIS A 45 -15.64 7.35 3.90
N MET A 46 -16.33 8.50 3.87
CA MET A 46 -16.43 9.34 5.07
C MET A 46 -16.96 8.46 6.21
N PRO A 47 -16.36 8.51 7.41
CA PRO A 47 -16.75 7.63 8.50
C PRO A 47 -18.18 7.96 8.95
N VAL A 48 -19.11 7.06 8.69
CA VAL A 48 -20.50 7.16 9.16
C VAL A 48 -20.72 6.15 10.29
N ILE A 49 -21.20 6.62 11.43
CA ILE A 49 -21.57 5.76 12.57
C ILE A 49 -23.03 6.01 12.90
N LYS A 50 -23.81 4.93 12.90
CA LYS A 50 -25.19 4.93 13.36
C LYS A 50 -25.17 4.65 14.86
N VAL A 51 -25.62 5.61 15.66
CA VAL A 51 -25.79 5.43 17.11
C VAL A 51 -27.05 4.60 17.33
N ARG A 52 -26.97 3.60 18.22
CA ARG A 52 -28.12 2.83 18.71
C ARG A 52 -28.53 3.40 20.06
N GLU A 53 -29.83 3.40 20.39
CA GLU A 53 -30.36 4.06 21.59
C GLU A 53 -29.91 3.41 22.91
N ASN A 54 -29.46 2.16 22.85
CA ASN A 54 -29.04 1.32 23.96
C ASN A 54 -27.51 1.38 24.23
N GLU A 55 -26.79 2.38 23.70
CA GLU A 55 -25.38 2.62 24.02
C GLU A 55 -25.17 4.01 24.64
N PRO A 56 -24.33 4.13 25.70
CA PRO A 56 -23.95 5.44 26.23
C PRO A 56 -23.15 6.22 25.19
N PHE A 57 -23.44 7.52 25.07
CA PHE A 57 -22.89 8.43 24.06
C PHE A 57 -21.35 8.40 23.96
N ASP A 58 -20.66 8.27 25.10
CA ASP A 58 -19.19 8.22 25.15
C ASP A 58 -18.60 7.02 24.39
N VAL A 59 -19.33 5.90 24.35
CA VAL A 59 -18.91 4.71 23.60
C VAL A 59 -19.05 4.95 22.11
N ALA A 60 -20.10 5.63 21.66
CA ALA A 60 -20.29 6.01 20.27
C ALA A 60 -19.19 7.00 19.80
N LEU A 61 -18.85 7.99 20.63
CA LEU A 61 -17.77 8.95 20.34
C LEU A 61 -16.41 8.25 20.20
N ARG A 62 -16.13 7.28 21.07
CA ARG A 62 -14.89 6.49 20.99
C ARG A 62 -14.83 5.66 19.69
N ARG A 63 -15.95 5.10 19.25
CA ARG A 63 -16.03 4.38 17.95
C ARG A 63 -15.80 5.33 16.78
N PHE A 64 -16.30 6.57 16.87
CA PHE A 64 -16.09 7.60 15.86
C PHE A 64 -14.64 8.01 15.70
N LYS A 65 -13.95 8.30 16.81
CA LYS A 65 -12.52 8.61 16.79
C LYS A 65 -11.71 7.49 16.12
N ARG A 66 -11.98 6.23 16.48
CA ARG A 66 -11.33 5.05 15.86
C ARG A 66 -11.64 4.92 14.37
N SER A 67 -12.87 5.18 13.94
CA SER A 67 -13.24 5.14 12.52
C SER A 67 -12.55 6.23 11.71
N CYS A 68 -12.41 7.45 12.24
CA CYS A 68 -11.65 8.53 11.63
C CYS A 68 -10.15 8.22 11.52
N GLU A 69 -9.56 7.63 12.56
CA GLU A 69 -8.17 7.17 12.56
C GLU A 69 -7.93 6.06 11.53
N LYS A 70 -8.84 5.08 11.48
CA LYS A 70 -8.79 3.98 10.51
C LYS A 70 -8.96 4.47 9.07
N ALA A 71 -9.80 5.47 8.85
CA ALA A 71 -9.97 6.12 7.55
C ALA A 71 -8.76 7.02 7.18
N GLY A 72 -7.89 7.34 8.15
CA GLY A 72 -6.67 8.13 7.91
C GLY A 72 -6.95 9.59 7.57
N VAL A 73 -8.12 10.13 7.92
CA VAL A 73 -8.54 11.50 7.56
C VAL A 73 -7.55 12.54 8.09
N LEU A 74 -7.12 12.40 9.35
CA LEU A 74 -6.15 13.32 9.96
C LEU A 74 -4.75 13.23 9.32
N ALA A 75 -4.34 12.03 8.90
CA ALA A 75 -3.05 11.84 8.23
C ALA A 75 -3.06 12.45 6.83
N GLU A 76 -4.22 12.41 6.15
CA GLU A 76 -4.40 13.02 4.84
C GLU A 76 -4.40 14.54 4.91
N VAL A 77 -5.05 15.14 5.93
CA VAL A 77 -5.02 16.61 6.13
C VAL A 77 -3.59 17.10 6.29
N ARG A 78 -2.82 16.49 7.20
CA ARG A 78 -1.40 16.82 7.42
C ARG A 78 -0.53 16.66 6.18
N ARG A 79 -0.87 15.72 5.30
CA ARG A 79 -0.15 15.51 4.03
C ARG A 79 -0.47 16.60 2.99
N ARG A 80 -1.65 17.21 3.07
CA ARG A 80 -2.14 18.23 2.12
C ARG A 80 -1.84 19.67 2.54
N GLU A 81 -1.44 19.89 3.79
CA GLU A 81 -1.09 21.22 4.31
C GLU A 81 0.06 21.89 3.54
N PHE A 82 0.97 21.10 2.96
CA PHE A 82 2.13 21.60 2.23
C PHE A 82 2.22 20.98 0.84
N TYR A 83 2.61 21.78 -0.15
CA TYR A 83 2.96 21.24 -1.46
C TYR A 83 4.23 20.40 -1.35
N GLU A 84 4.09 19.10 -1.52
CA GLU A 84 5.22 18.19 -1.61
C GLU A 84 5.53 17.92 -3.08
N LYS A 85 6.80 18.13 -3.49
CA LYS A 85 7.24 17.81 -4.84
C LYS A 85 7.03 16.29 -5.10
N PRO A 86 6.60 15.87 -6.30
CA PRO A 86 6.36 14.44 -6.57
C PRO A 86 7.59 13.54 -6.33
N THR A 87 8.80 14.09 -6.41
CA THR A 87 10.03 13.37 -6.09
C THR A 87 10.22 13.14 -4.59
N THR A 88 9.85 14.11 -3.74
CA THR A 88 9.92 13.99 -2.28
C THR A 88 8.86 13.03 -1.75
N GLU A 89 7.65 13.03 -2.32
CA GLU A 89 6.60 12.05 -2.00
C GLU A 89 7.08 10.61 -2.25
N ARG A 90 7.71 10.36 -3.41
CA ARG A 90 8.26 9.03 -3.76
C ARG A 90 9.37 8.60 -2.79
N LYS A 91 10.25 9.52 -2.39
CA LYS A 91 11.32 9.24 -1.42
C LYS A 91 10.74 8.91 -0.03
N ARG A 92 9.75 9.68 0.43
CA ARG A 92 9.03 9.47 1.69
C ARG A 92 8.31 8.12 1.72
N ALA A 93 7.62 7.77 0.64
CA ALA A 93 6.93 6.49 0.49
C ALA A 93 7.91 5.30 0.58
N LYS A 94 9.02 5.35 -0.17
CA LYS A 94 10.06 4.31 -0.13
C LYS A 94 10.67 4.15 1.27
N ALA A 95 11.04 5.26 1.92
CA ALA A 95 11.57 5.23 3.28
C ALA A 95 10.57 4.64 4.28
N SER A 96 9.27 4.98 4.16
CA SER A 96 8.22 4.42 5.02
C SER A 96 8.04 2.91 4.82
N ALA A 97 8.15 2.42 3.58
CA ALA A 97 8.04 1.01 3.25
C ALA A 97 9.22 0.20 3.83
N VAL A 98 10.44 0.70 3.66
CA VAL A 98 11.66 0.10 4.23
C VAL A 98 11.56 0.01 5.75
N LYS A 99 11.15 1.10 6.42
CA LYS A 99 10.96 1.10 7.88
C LYS A 99 9.90 0.09 8.34
N ARG A 100 8.77 -0.02 7.63
CA ARG A 100 7.72 -1.01 7.93
C ARG A 100 8.22 -2.44 7.75
N HIS A 101 8.99 -2.70 6.70
CA HIS A 101 9.59 -4.01 6.42
C HIS A 101 10.59 -4.42 7.51
N ALA A 102 11.51 -3.52 7.87
CA ALA A 102 12.46 -3.75 8.95
C ALA A 102 11.76 -4.05 10.30
N LYS A 103 10.70 -3.31 10.63
CA LYS A 103 9.90 -3.57 11.85
C LYS A 103 9.19 -4.92 11.81
N LYS A 104 8.74 -5.37 10.62
CA LYS A 104 8.12 -6.70 10.45
C LYS A 104 9.13 -7.81 10.72
N LEU A 105 10.31 -7.72 10.10
CA LEU A 105 11.40 -8.69 10.32
C LEU A 105 11.85 -8.74 11.79
N ALA A 106 12.00 -7.57 12.44
CA ALA A 106 12.36 -7.52 13.85
C ALA A 106 11.33 -8.22 14.75
N ARG A 107 10.03 -8.06 14.47
CA ARG A 107 8.96 -8.77 15.20
C ARG A 107 8.99 -10.27 14.96
N GLU A 108 9.27 -10.71 13.74
CA GLU A 108 9.39 -12.11 13.38
C GLU A 108 10.59 -12.77 14.05
N ASN A 109 11.74 -12.10 14.05
CA ASN A 109 12.94 -12.55 14.77
C ASN A 109 12.68 -12.63 16.27
N ALA A 110 12.05 -11.62 16.88
CA ALA A 110 11.70 -11.62 18.30
C ALA A 110 10.73 -12.73 18.69
N ARG A 111 9.78 -13.09 17.79
CA ARG A 111 8.89 -14.24 17.97
C ARG A 111 9.67 -15.54 17.96
N ARG A 112 10.68 -15.66 17.08
CA ARG A 112 11.53 -16.85 16.95
C ARG A 112 12.47 -17.03 18.14
N THR A 113 12.93 -15.95 18.77
CA THR A 113 13.85 -15.99 19.91
C THR A 113 13.19 -16.25 21.26
N ARG A 114 11.86 -16.13 21.40
CA ARG A 114 11.12 -16.57 22.61
C ARG A 114 10.89 -18.09 22.58
N LEU A 115 11.98 -18.84 22.61
CA LEU A 115 11.97 -20.23 23.05
C LEU A 115 12.38 -20.17 24.52
N TYR A 116 11.51 -20.66 25.41
CA TYR A 116 11.55 -20.54 26.88
C TYR A 116 10.99 -19.22 27.44
#